data_AF-A0A244CNR4-F1
#
_entry.id   AF-A0A244CNR4-F1
#
_cell.length_a   1.000
_cell.length_b   1.000
_cell.length_c   1.000
_cell.angle_alpha   90.00
_cell.angle_beta   90.00
_cell.angle_gamma   90.00
#
_symmetry.space_group_name_H-M   'P 1'
#
loop_
_entity.id
_entity.type
_entity.pdbx_description
1 polymer ?
#
loop_
_entity_poly.entity_id
_entity_poly.type
_entity_poly.pdbx_seq_one_letter_code
_entity_poly.pdbx_strand_id
1 'polypeptide(L)'
;MKDILLRQTHLVWIVSIYNISIGFFISGFNPISKSISHVALEAPFYAYSHRAADIIIGASMCFFAITIQYRHQYKLTLAALSIFLLGVSMISAGIWTLESKLHLLYGLSIFMIIIPVAFALEFEAKHLSTSFYNFCLALSFIHVTMFWLIYAGFIPSEYNGLIQRIWAIPTMGWFGCAAHILMQKPANKAF
;
A
#
# COMPACT_ATOMS: atom_id res chain seq x y z
N MET A 1 -16.91 11.32 12.83
CA MET A 1 -16.11 10.07 12.89
C MET A 1 -15.77 9.50 11.51
N LYS A 2 -16.74 9.18 10.63
CA LYS A 2 -16.47 8.54 9.33
C LYS A 2 -15.53 9.34 8.42
N ASP A 3 -15.67 10.67 8.38
CA ASP A 3 -14.81 11.52 7.52
C ASP A 3 -13.36 11.63 8.03
N ILE A 4 -13.14 11.53 9.35
CA ILE A 4 -11.79 11.56 9.94
C ILE A 4 -11.06 10.26 9.59
N LEU A 5 -11.75 9.12 9.70
CA LEU A 5 -11.18 7.81 9.37
C LEU A 5 -10.88 7.64 7.88
N LEU A 6 -11.57 8.38 7.01
CA LEU A 6 -11.26 8.40 5.58
C LEU A 6 -10.14 9.40 5.24
N ARG A 7 -10.11 10.57 5.89
CA ARG A 7 -9.04 11.56 5.70
C ARG A 7 -7.68 11.03 6.14
N GLN A 8 -7.62 10.28 7.24
CA GLN A 8 -6.37 9.72 7.74
C GLN A 8 -5.75 8.72 6.75
N THR A 9 -6.51 8.14 5.81
CA THR A 9 -5.98 7.24 4.78
C THR A 9 -4.92 7.90 3.90
N HIS A 10 -4.95 9.24 3.75
CA HIS A 10 -3.88 9.95 3.07
C HIS A 10 -2.51 9.79 3.75
N LEU A 11 -2.47 9.41 5.04
CA LEU A 11 -1.22 9.08 5.72
C LEU A 11 -0.50 7.91 5.03
N VAL A 12 -1.22 6.93 4.46
CA VAL A 12 -0.60 5.82 3.72
C VAL A 12 0.36 6.35 2.66
N TRP A 13 -0.11 7.24 1.78
CA TRP A 13 0.72 7.74 0.68
C TRP A 13 1.79 8.73 1.19
N ILE A 14 1.44 9.65 2.09
CA ILE A 14 2.36 10.69 2.59
C ILE A 14 3.54 10.05 3.35
N VAL A 15 3.24 9.17 4.29
CA VAL A 15 4.26 8.51 5.11
C VAL A 15 5.06 7.53 4.27
N SER A 16 4.45 6.92 3.24
CA SER A 16 5.17 6.05 2.30
C SER A 16 6.20 6.81 1.47
N ILE A 17 5.99 8.08 1.09
CA ILE A 17 7.04 8.86 0.41
C ILE A 17 8.29 8.96 1.28
N TYR A 18 8.12 9.30 2.56
CA TYR A 18 9.22 9.31 3.52
C TYR A 18 9.89 7.94 3.56
N ASN A 19 9.09 6.89 3.72
CA ASN A 19 9.59 5.54 3.89
C ASN A 19 10.37 5.00 2.68
N ILE A 20 9.92 5.34 1.47
CA ILE A 20 10.56 5.00 0.19
C ILE A 20 11.87 5.77 0.01
N SER A 21 11.90 7.04 0.45
CA SER A 21 13.01 7.97 0.18
C SER A 21 14.11 8.00 1.23
N ILE A 22 13.83 7.60 2.48
CA ILE A 22 14.78 7.72 3.60
C ILE A 22 16.14 7.09 3.30
N GLY A 23 16.17 5.97 2.57
CA GLY A 23 17.42 5.27 2.22
C GLY A 23 18.40 6.08 1.38
N PHE A 24 17.94 7.11 0.65
CA PHE A 24 18.83 8.00 -0.11
C PHE A 24 19.62 8.97 0.77
N PHE A 25 19.22 9.13 2.03
CA PHE A 25 19.84 10.06 2.98
C PHE A 25 20.79 9.34 3.96
N ILE A 26 20.90 8.02 3.88
CA ILE A 26 21.76 7.21 4.75
C ILE A 26 23.13 7.05 4.09
N SER A 27 24.17 7.56 4.74
CA SER A 27 25.55 7.44 4.25
C SER A 27 25.96 5.97 4.13
N GLY A 28 26.48 5.56 2.97
CA GLY A 28 26.91 4.18 2.70
C GLY A 28 25.77 3.19 2.41
N PHE A 29 24.51 3.61 2.51
CA PHE A 29 23.38 2.79 2.06
C PHE A 29 23.27 2.87 0.53
N ASN A 30 23.08 1.72 -0.13
CA ASN A 30 22.82 1.67 -1.56
C ASN A 30 21.31 1.50 -1.81
N PRO A 31 20.55 2.58 -2.08
CA PRO A 31 19.10 2.51 -2.31
C PRO A 31 18.72 1.88 -3.66
N ILE A 32 19.69 1.67 -4.56
CA ILE A 32 19.44 1.03 -5.86
C ILE A 32 19.36 -0.48 -5.68
N SER A 33 20.29 -1.07 -4.93
CA SER A 33 20.34 -2.52 -4.73
C SER A 33 19.58 -2.99 -3.49
N LYS A 34 19.67 -2.28 -2.35
CA LYS A 34 19.03 -2.69 -1.11
C LYS A 34 17.53 -2.38 -1.10
N SER A 35 16.72 -3.34 -0.64
CA SER A 35 15.28 -3.15 -0.47
C SER A 35 14.97 -2.02 0.52
N ILE A 36 13.73 -1.52 0.49
CA ILE A 36 13.27 -0.50 1.43
C ILE A 36 13.41 -1.01 2.88
N SER A 37 13.00 -2.24 3.13
CA SER A 37 13.07 -2.88 4.46
C SER A 37 14.48 -3.02 5.03
N HIS A 38 15.54 -2.94 4.21
CA HIS A 38 16.92 -2.97 4.73
C HIS A 38 17.24 -1.75 5.60
N VAL A 39 16.50 -0.65 5.46
CA VAL A 39 16.64 0.52 6.34
C VAL A 39 16.40 0.14 7.82
N ALA A 40 15.58 -0.89 8.09
CA ALA A 40 15.33 -1.39 9.44
C ALA A 40 16.57 -1.95 10.17
N LEU A 41 17.67 -2.17 9.44
CA LEU A 41 18.92 -2.72 9.95
C LEU A 41 20.03 -1.65 10.09
N GLU A 42 19.74 -0.41 9.69
CA GLU A 42 20.71 0.69 9.71
C GLU A 42 20.78 1.35 11.10
N ALA A 43 21.51 2.46 11.21
CA ALA A 43 21.69 3.17 12.48
C ALA A 43 20.34 3.47 13.17
N PRO A 44 20.28 3.49 14.53
CA PRO A 44 19.03 3.45 15.30
C PRO A 44 17.97 4.46 14.86
N PHE A 45 18.37 5.70 14.55
CA PHE A 45 17.44 6.73 14.09
C PHE A 45 16.71 6.34 12.78
N TYR A 46 17.44 5.86 11.78
CA TYR A 46 16.86 5.46 10.50
C TYR A 46 16.01 4.20 10.65
N ALA A 47 16.51 3.21 11.39
CA ALA A 47 15.79 1.97 11.64
C ALA A 47 14.47 2.22 12.37
N TYR A 48 14.47 2.98 13.46
CA TYR A 48 13.25 3.24 14.23
C TYR A 48 12.25 4.12 13.49
N SER A 49 12.71 5.13 12.74
CA SER A 49 11.81 6.00 11.99
C SER A 49 11.16 5.28 10.79
N HIS A 50 11.91 4.45 10.06
CA HIS A 50 11.39 3.57 9.01
C HIS A 50 10.34 2.59 9.57
N ARG A 51 10.65 1.92 10.68
CA ARG A 51 9.74 0.97 11.32
C ARG A 51 8.48 1.63 11.87
N ALA A 52 8.61 2.83 12.44
CA ALA A 52 7.45 3.62 12.87
C ALA A 52 6.57 4.01 11.67
N ALA A 53 7.19 4.38 10.54
CA ALA A 53 6.47 4.67 9.30
C ALA A 53 5.67 3.44 8.82
N ASP A 54 6.26 2.24 8.82
CA ASP A 54 5.56 1.00 8.48
C ASP A 54 4.32 0.73 9.36
N ILE A 55 4.45 0.96 10.68
CA ILE A 55 3.33 0.80 11.63
C ILE A 55 2.22 1.82 11.33
N ILE A 56 2.59 3.09 11.10
CA ILE A 56 1.62 4.15 10.81
C ILE A 56 0.88 3.87 9.49
N ILE A 57 1.61 3.45 8.46
CA ILE A 57 1.05 3.05 7.16
C ILE A 57 0.07 1.89 7.35
N GLY A 58 0.50 0.82 8.03
CA GLY A 58 -0.33 -0.36 8.23
C GLY A 58 -1.57 -0.10 9.09
N ALA A 59 -1.45 0.68 10.17
CA ALA A 59 -2.59 1.10 10.97
C ALA A 59 -3.58 1.94 10.16
N SER A 60 -3.08 2.84 9.32
CA SER A 60 -3.89 3.66 8.43
C SER A 60 -4.66 2.83 7.40
N MET A 61 -4.03 1.79 6.84
CA MET A 61 -4.67 0.81 5.96
C MET A 61 -5.77 0.04 6.70
N CYS A 62 -5.52 -0.46 7.92
CA CYS A 62 -6.53 -1.15 8.73
C CYS A 62 -7.75 -0.27 9.01
N PHE A 63 -7.55 1.00 9.39
CA PHE A 63 -8.66 1.94 9.58
C PHE A 63 -9.40 2.25 8.27
N PHE A 64 -8.70 2.30 7.15
CA PHE A 64 -9.32 2.45 5.84
C PHE A 64 -10.21 1.25 5.49
N ALA A 65 -9.71 0.03 5.67
CA ALA A 65 -10.48 -1.21 5.49
C ALA A 65 -11.77 -1.21 6.32
N ILE A 66 -11.66 -0.88 7.60
CA ILE A 66 -12.81 -0.77 8.51
C ILE A 66 -13.81 0.27 7.99
N THR A 67 -13.32 1.43 7.53
CA THR A 67 -14.17 2.51 7.03
C THR A 67 -14.96 2.11 5.79
N ILE A 68 -14.30 1.47 4.82
CA ILE A 68 -14.98 1.03 3.59
C ILE A 68 -15.94 -0.14 3.85
N GLN A 69 -15.61 -1.02 4.81
CA GLN A 69 -16.50 -2.10 5.24
C GLN A 69 -17.78 -1.54 5.88
N TYR A 70 -17.67 -0.52 6.72
CA TYR A 70 -18.84 0.15 7.31
C TYR A 70 -19.74 0.85 6.29
N ARG A 71 -19.22 1.20 5.10
CA ARG A 71 -20.04 1.77 4.02
C ARG A 71 -20.86 0.72 3.27
N HIS A 72 -20.42 -0.53 3.26
CA HIS A 72 -21.15 -1.63 2.61
C HIS A 72 -22.18 -2.34 3.50
N GLN A 73 -22.21 -2.03 4.81
CA GLN A 73 -23.17 -2.38 5.90
C GLN A 73 -23.64 -3.85 6.06
N TYR A 74 -23.69 -4.67 5.00
CA TYR A 74 -24.34 -5.99 4.99
C TYR A 74 -23.57 -7.06 4.20
N LYS A 75 -22.44 -6.71 3.57
CA LYS A 75 -21.56 -7.68 2.89
C LYS A 75 -20.10 -7.39 3.22
N LEU A 76 -19.36 -8.42 3.63
CA LEU A 76 -17.90 -8.34 3.72
C LEU A 76 -17.36 -8.14 2.30
N THR A 77 -16.58 -7.07 2.11
CA THR A 77 -15.95 -6.77 0.82
C THR A 77 -14.56 -7.40 0.78
N LEU A 78 -14.22 -8.01 -0.35
CA LEU A 78 -12.88 -8.55 -0.59
C LEU A 78 -11.84 -7.43 -0.54
N ALA A 79 -12.19 -6.23 -1.01
CA ALA A 79 -11.35 -5.05 -0.90
C ALA A 79 -11.00 -4.73 0.56
N ALA A 80 -11.99 -4.66 1.47
CA ALA A 80 -11.74 -4.39 2.89
C ALA A 80 -10.86 -5.47 3.53
N LEU A 81 -11.17 -6.75 3.31
CA LEU A 81 -10.38 -7.85 3.86
C LEU A 81 -8.93 -7.79 3.38
N SER A 82 -8.73 -7.58 2.08
CA SER A 82 -7.39 -7.53 1.46
C SER A 82 -6.58 -6.34 1.97
N ILE A 83 -7.20 -5.17 2.09
CA ILE A 83 -6.56 -3.98 2.65
C ILE A 83 -6.18 -4.21 4.12
N PHE A 84 -7.07 -4.84 4.89
CA PHE A 84 -6.80 -5.14 6.29
C PHE A 84 -5.61 -6.09 6.45
N LEU A 85 -5.55 -7.17 5.65
CA LEU A 85 -4.44 -8.13 5.66
C LEU A 85 -3.11 -7.49 5.24
N LEU A 86 -3.14 -6.61 4.23
CA LEU A 86 -1.96 -5.81 3.85
C LEU A 86 -1.54 -4.86 4.99
N GLY A 87 -2.49 -4.21 5.66
CA GLY A 87 -2.21 -3.35 6.81
C GLY A 87 -1.54 -4.10 7.97
N VAL A 88 -2.04 -5.30 8.29
CA VAL A 88 -1.41 -6.20 9.28
C VAL A 88 0.01 -6.60 8.84
N SER A 89 0.21 -6.90 7.55
CA SER A 89 1.54 -7.18 7.00
C SER A 89 2.52 -6.03 7.25
N MET A 90 2.09 -4.78 7.00
CA MET A 90 2.90 -3.58 7.20
C MET A 90 3.20 -3.31 8.68
N ILE A 91 2.20 -3.45 9.57
CA ILE A 91 2.43 -3.36 11.02
C ILE A 91 3.49 -4.39 11.45
N SER A 92 3.38 -5.62 10.94
CA SER A 92 4.35 -6.67 11.25
C SER A 92 5.76 -6.34 10.76
N ALA A 93 5.90 -5.70 9.59
CA ALA A 93 7.19 -5.23 9.08
C ALA A 93 7.84 -4.16 9.98
N GLY A 94 7.04 -3.31 10.62
CA GLY A 94 7.56 -2.35 11.60
C GLY A 94 7.90 -2.99 12.96
N ILE A 95 7.22 -4.08 13.36
CA ILE A 95 7.50 -4.79 14.62
C ILE A 95 8.71 -5.73 14.48
N TRP A 96 8.83 -6.42 13.35
CA TRP A 96 9.84 -7.46 13.12
C TRP A 96 10.76 -7.07 11.96
N THR A 97 12.07 -7.15 12.19
CA THR A 97 13.09 -6.91 11.15
C THR A 97 13.20 -8.09 10.20
N LEU A 98 13.95 -7.91 9.11
CA LEU A 98 14.20 -8.91 8.06
C LEU A 98 14.75 -10.25 8.56
N GLU A 99 15.29 -10.30 9.78
CA GLU A 99 15.82 -11.51 10.42
C GLU A 99 14.71 -12.46 10.89
N SER A 100 13.48 -11.97 11.02
CA SER A 100 12.32 -12.75 11.48
C SER A 100 11.41 -13.14 10.32
N LYS A 101 10.92 -14.39 10.34
CA LYS A 101 9.87 -14.87 9.42
C LYS A 101 8.55 -14.11 9.56
N LEU A 102 8.37 -13.37 10.66
CA LEU A 102 7.21 -12.53 10.91
C LEU A 102 7.30 -11.18 10.19
N HIS A 103 8.45 -10.81 9.61
CA HIS A 103 8.54 -9.62 8.75
C HIS A 103 7.61 -9.77 7.54
N LEU A 104 6.74 -8.77 7.31
CA LEU A 104 5.64 -8.84 6.32
C LEU A 104 4.66 -10.03 6.54
N LEU A 105 4.73 -10.64 7.72
CA LEU A 105 4.00 -11.79 8.28
C LEU A 105 3.59 -12.88 7.29
N TYR A 106 4.54 -13.65 6.76
CA TYR A 106 4.27 -14.74 5.82
C TYR A 106 3.76 -14.29 4.43
N GLY A 107 4.14 -13.09 3.98
CA GLY A 107 3.89 -12.67 2.60
C GLY A 107 2.46 -12.19 2.33
N LEU A 108 1.74 -11.76 3.37
CA LEU A 108 0.43 -11.13 3.23
C LEU A 108 0.44 -9.88 2.33
N SER A 109 1.61 -9.34 2.00
CA SER A 109 1.77 -8.28 1.00
C SER A 109 1.23 -8.66 -0.38
N ILE A 110 1.08 -9.96 -0.71
CA ILE A 110 0.47 -10.44 -1.96
C ILE A 110 -0.96 -9.92 -2.18
N PHE A 111 -1.68 -9.61 -1.10
CA PHE A 111 -3.03 -9.06 -1.18
C PHE A 111 -3.08 -7.72 -1.91
N MET A 112 -1.95 -6.98 -2.04
CA MET A 112 -1.90 -5.76 -2.82
C MET A 112 -2.32 -5.94 -4.29
N ILE A 113 -2.16 -7.14 -4.86
CA ILE A 113 -2.59 -7.46 -6.22
C ILE A 113 -4.10 -7.26 -6.38
N ILE A 114 -4.87 -7.78 -5.42
CA ILE A 114 -6.32 -7.89 -5.57
C ILE A 114 -7.05 -6.65 -5.07
N ILE A 115 -6.41 -5.82 -4.25
CA ILE A 115 -7.02 -4.62 -3.67
C ILE A 115 -7.64 -3.70 -4.74
N PRO A 116 -6.90 -3.24 -5.78
CA PRO A 116 -7.44 -2.26 -6.71
C PRO A 116 -8.63 -2.81 -7.51
N VAL A 117 -8.52 -4.04 -8.04
CA VAL A 117 -9.59 -4.68 -8.83
C VAL A 117 -10.81 -5.02 -7.96
N ALA A 118 -10.62 -5.55 -6.76
CA ALA A 118 -11.74 -5.82 -5.85
C ALA A 118 -12.47 -4.52 -5.51
N PHE A 119 -11.73 -3.46 -5.20
CA PHE A 119 -12.31 -2.15 -4.93
C PHE A 119 -13.11 -1.61 -6.13
N ALA A 120 -12.57 -1.71 -7.34
CA ALA A 120 -13.24 -1.22 -8.55
C ALA A 120 -14.53 -1.99 -8.90
N LEU A 121 -14.60 -3.29 -8.56
CA LEU A 121 -15.77 -4.13 -8.80
C LEU A 121 -16.83 -4.00 -7.70
N GLU A 122 -16.42 -3.85 -6.44
CA GLU A 122 -17.32 -3.83 -5.29
C GLU A 122 -17.91 -2.45 -5.01
N PHE A 123 -17.17 -1.37 -5.33
CA PHE A 123 -17.63 0.00 -5.16
C PHE A 123 -18.17 0.51 -6.51
N GLU A 124 -19.50 0.46 -6.68
CA GLU A 124 -20.22 0.63 -7.95
C GLU A 124 -19.73 1.79 -8.85
N ALA A 125 -19.78 1.56 -10.17
CA ALA A 125 -19.45 2.49 -11.25
C ALA A 125 -20.18 3.86 -11.20
N LYS A 126 -21.23 4.01 -10.39
CA LYS A 126 -21.87 5.32 -10.15
C LYS A 126 -20.98 6.29 -9.36
N HIS A 127 -20.01 5.77 -8.60
CA HIS A 127 -19.09 6.56 -7.78
C HIS A 127 -17.67 6.65 -8.34
N LEU A 128 -17.29 5.77 -9.27
CA LEU A 128 -15.95 5.75 -9.86
C LEU A 128 -15.97 6.37 -11.25
N SER A 129 -15.01 7.26 -11.52
CA SER A 129 -14.76 7.70 -12.90
C SER A 129 -14.21 6.54 -13.73
N THR A 130 -14.49 6.51 -15.03
CA THR A 130 -13.90 5.53 -15.96
C THR A 130 -12.38 5.50 -15.87
N SER A 131 -11.76 6.67 -15.68
CA SER A 131 -10.30 6.78 -15.50
C SER A 131 -9.81 6.06 -14.25
N PHE A 132 -10.49 6.19 -13.10
CA PHE A 132 -10.06 5.53 -11.88
C PHE A 132 -10.32 4.02 -11.92
N TYR A 133 -11.44 3.60 -12.52
CA TYR A 133 -11.70 2.19 -12.79
C TYR A 133 -10.57 1.54 -13.62
N ASN A 134 -10.19 2.19 -14.73
CA ASN A 134 -9.08 1.71 -15.56
C ASN A 134 -7.74 1.74 -14.83
N PHE A 135 -7.51 2.76 -13.98
CA PHE A 135 -6.32 2.82 -13.14
C PHE A 135 -6.24 1.63 -12.17
N CYS A 136 -7.35 1.25 -11.53
CA CYS A 136 -7.39 0.07 -10.68
C CYS A 136 -7.02 -1.21 -11.43
N LEU A 137 -7.62 -1.44 -12.61
CA LEU A 137 -7.31 -2.61 -13.42
C LEU A 137 -5.84 -2.64 -13.86
N ALA A 138 -5.33 -1.50 -14.34
CA ALA A 138 -3.94 -1.38 -14.75
C ALA A 138 -2.98 -1.63 -13.58
N LEU A 139 -3.29 -1.10 -12.39
CA LEU A 139 -2.45 -1.28 -11.21
C LEU A 139 -2.40 -2.73 -10.76
N SER A 140 -3.55 -3.42 -10.68
CA SER A 140 -3.59 -4.86 -10.38
C SER A 140 -2.80 -5.68 -11.40
N PHE A 141 -2.91 -5.33 -12.70
CA PHE A 141 -2.11 -5.99 -13.75
C PHE A 141 -0.61 -5.75 -13.55
N ILE A 142 -0.20 -4.51 -13.25
CA ILE A 142 1.19 -4.17 -12.92
C ILE A 142 1.68 -5.01 -11.74
N HIS A 143 0.88 -5.17 -10.66
CA HIS A 143 1.29 -6.03 -9.54
C HIS A 143 1.54 -7.47 -9.98
N VAL A 144 0.64 -8.07 -10.77
CA VAL A 144 0.83 -9.44 -11.30
C VAL A 144 2.10 -9.53 -12.15
N THR A 145 2.29 -8.59 -13.08
CA THR A 145 3.49 -8.56 -13.93
C THR A 145 4.76 -8.40 -13.10
N MET A 146 4.75 -7.53 -12.09
CA MET A 146 5.90 -7.34 -11.19
C MET A 146 6.24 -8.62 -10.42
N PHE A 147 5.24 -9.30 -9.84
CA PHE A 147 5.47 -10.58 -9.19
C PHE A 147 6.03 -11.61 -10.17
N TRP A 148 5.47 -11.71 -11.38
CA TRP A 148 5.99 -12.62 -12.40
C TRP A 148 7.45 -12.32 -12.76
N LEU A 149 7.81 -11.05 -12.96
CA LEU A 149 9.19 -10.63 -13.25
C LEU A 149 10.15 -10.99 -12.11
N ILE A 150 9.73 -10.81 -10.85
CA ILE A 150 10.51 -11.19 -9.67
C ILE A 150 10.71 -12.71 -9.63
N TYR A 151 9.63 -13.49 -9.73
CA TYR A 151 9.69 -14.95 -9.62
C TYR A 151 10.41 -15.62 -10.79
N ALA A 152 10.30 -15.06 -11.99
CA ALA A 152 11.02 -15.54 -13.17
C ALA A 152 12.50 -15.13 -13.19
N GLY A 153 12.95 -14.30 -12.24
CA GLY A 153 14.36 -13.86 -12.16
C GLY A 153 14.75 -12.81 -13.20
N PHE A 154 13.78 -12.10 -13.78
CA PHE A 154 14.06 -11.04 -14.76
C PHE A 154 14.55 -9.73 -14.13
N ILE A 155 14.41 -9.56 -12.82
CA ILE A 155 14.89 -8.37 -12.10
C ILE A 155 16.26 -8.67 -11.52
N PRO A 156 17.34 -8.01 -12.02
CA PRO A 156 18.67 -8.19 -11.48
C PRO A 156 18.73 -7.71 -10.03
N SER A 157 19.53 -8.40 -9.21
CA SER A 157 19.61 -8.15 -7.78
C SER A 157 20.13 -6.74 -7.45
N GLU A 158 20.92 -6.16 -8.36
CA GLU A 158 21.54 -4.85 -8.27
C GLU A 158 20.52 -3.71 -8.37
N TYR A 159 19.35 -3.96 -8.97
CA TYR A 159 18.28 -2.97 -9.16
C TYR A 159 17.04 -3.23 -8.29
N ASN A 160 17.05 -4.27 -7.47
CA ASN A 160 15.88 -4.69 -6.69
C ASN A 160 15.34 -3.55 -5.81
N GLY A 161 16.23 -2.82 -5.13
CA GLY A 161 15.88 -1.65 -4.33
C GLY A 161 15.18 -0.54 -5.10
N LEU A 162 15.68 -0.21 -6.30
CA LEU A 162 15.10 0.81 -7.16
C LEU A 162 13.71 0.38 -7.67
N ILE A 163 13.61 -0.85 -8.17
CA ILE A 163 12.37 -1.40 -8.72
C ILE A 163 11.28 -1.45 -7.65
N GLN A 164 11.59 -1.89 -6.43
CA GLN A 164 10.63 -1.88 -5.32
C GLN A 164 10.14 -0.47 -4.98
N ARG A 165 11.02 0.54 -4.99
CA ARG A 165 10.65 1.93 -4.71
C ARG A 165 9.73 2.51 -5.79
N ILE A 166 10.06 2.28 -7.06
CA ILE A 166 9.22 2.71 -8.19
C ILE A 166 7.85 2.04 -8.11
N TRP A 167 7.81 0.74 -7.79
CA TRP A 167 6.58 -0.03 -7.67
C TRP A 167 5.73 0.37 -6.44
N ALA A 168 6.38 0.76 -5.34
CA ALA A 168 5.69 1.22 -4.13
C ALA A 168 4.93 2.54 -4.34
N ILE A 169 5.43 3.45 -5.19
CA ILE A 169 4.79 4.75 -5.45
C ILE A 169 3.33 4.60 -5.91
N PRO A 170 3.01 3.91 -7.02
CA PRO A 170 1.63 3.76 -7.46
C PRO A 170 0.81 2.90 -6.49
N THR A 171 1.43 1.90 -5.84
CA THR A 171 0.77 1.05 -4.84
C THR A 171 0.25 1.86 -3.66
N MET A 172 1.10 2.73 -3.09
CA MET A 172 0.75 3.54 -1.93
C MET A 172 -0.08 4.77 -2.34
N GLY A 173 0.23 5.35 -3.50
CA GLY A 173 -0.53 6.46 -4.10
C GLY A 173 -2.00 6.12 -4.35
N TRP A 174 -2.29 4.86 -4.72
CA TRP A 174 -3.65 4.38 -4.92
C TRP A 174 -4.54 4.61 -3.69
N PHE A 175 -4.04 4.39 -2.47
CA PHE A 175 -4.81 4.65 -1.24
C PHE A 175 -5.21 6.11 -1.09
N GLY A 176 -4.30 7.04 -1.46
CA GLY A 176 -4.59 8.46 -1.50
C GLY A 176 -5.70 8.81 -2.51
N CYS A 177 -5.62 8.23 -3.72
CA CYS A 177 -6.65 8.40 -4.75
C CYS A 177 -8.01 7.81 -4.32
N ALA A 178 -8.02 6.59 -3.79
CA ALA A 178 -9.22 5.90 -3.34
C ALA A 178 -9.92 6.67 -2.21
N ALA A 179 -9.15 7.14 -1.21
CA ALA A 179 -9.67 7.98 -0.14
C ALA A 179 -10.30 9.27 -0.69
N HIS A 180 -9.61 9.96 -1.60
CA HIS A 180 -10.11 11.19 -2.22
C HIS A 180 -11.44 10.96 -2.95
N ILE A 181 -11.53 9.91 -3.75
CA ILE A 181 -12.76 9.57 -4.50
C ILE A 181 -13.91 9.25 -3.56
N LEU A 182 -13.67 8.48 -2.50
CA LEU A 182 -14.68 8.16 -1.50
C LEU A 182 -15.13 9.37 -0.66
N MET A 183 -14.33 10.44 -0.62
CA MET A 183 -14.70 11.71 0.03
C MET A 183 -15.53 12.61 -0.87
N GLN A 184 -15.47 12.44 -2.19
CA GLN A 184 -16.31 13.19 -3.11
C GLN A 184 -17.77 12.74 -2.94
N LYS A 185 -18.70 13.71 -2.86
CA LYS A 185 -20.14 13.39 -2.92
C LYS A 185 -20.43 12.80 -4.31
N PRO A 186 -21.32 11.79 -4.44
CA PRO A 186 -21.78 11.38 -5.75
C PRO A 186 -22.24 12.60 -6.53
N ALA A 187 -21.70 12.78 -7.73
CA ALA A 187 -22.26 13.75 -8.65
C ALA A 187 -23.75 13.39 -8.78
N ASN A 188 -24.64 14.34 -8.48
CA ASN A 188 -26.04 14.24 -8.90
C ASN A 188 -26.01 14.15 -10.43
N LYS A 189 -25.95 12.94 -10.98
CA LYS A 189 -26.36 12.71 -12.35
C LYS A 189 -27.87 12.85 -12.32
N ALA A 190 -28.33 14.08 -12.51
CA ALA A 190 -29.69 14.35 -12.93
C ALA A 190 -29.91 13.55 -14.21
N PHE A 191 -30.71 12.50 -14.11
CA PHE A 191 -31.40 11.88 -15.23
C PHE A 191 -32.89 12.10 -14.97
#